data_AF-A0A7S3T771-F1
#
_entry.id   AF-A0A7S3T771-F1
#
_cell.length_a   1.000
_cell.length_b   1.000
_cell.length_c   1.000
_cell.angle_alpha   90.00
_cell.angle_beta   90.00
_cell.angle_gamma   90.00
#
_symmetry.space_group_name_H-M   'P 1'
#
loop_
_entity.id
_entity.type
_entity.pdbx_description
1 polymer ?
#
loop_
_entity_poly.entity_id
_entity_poly.type
_entity_poly.pdbx_seq_one_letter_code
_entity_poly.pdbx_strand_id
1 'polypeptide(L)'
;YIKEQRASTRKLLQPPAARGEGSRKTSFMDELAAYLCCQDIKPKADVTDIFLGAKAADAPGLFDRICFCESQPKARKLSRLLDVPQIAALGGVMLQTGSTPTSGTMLTLKWSDFDEETRTATIQVFGGWGAPANTEWWSEDYDSTCYIWNFLMNWGRLCNYSYALSFDEEYMNADISIRGNLTGCCFPCLPAWLALPTSIARYTMHQEGEDKDGTQWLRRSYFFGQEQTSYILKQVYEPDGSKGKYYDSDIHNAPTYMLLARQ
;
A
#
# COMPACT_ATOMS: atom_id res chain seq x y z
N TYR A 1 -27.09 -22.81 14.17
CA TYR A 1 -27.10 -22.18 12.82
C TYR A 1 -26.57 -20.74 12.78
N ILE A 2 -27.30 -19.69 13.20
CA ILE A 2 -26.80 -18.29 13.08
C ILE A 2 -25.61 -17.97 14.02
N LYS A 3 -25.48 -18.69 15.15
CA LYS A 3 -24.33 -18.54 16.08
C LYS A 3 -23.05 -19.24 15.60
N GLU A 4 -23.13 -20.29 14.79
CA GLU A 4 -21.96 -21.03 14.29
C GLU A 4 -21.30 -20.34 13.10
N GLN A 5 -22.07 -19.64 12.25
CA GLN A 5 -21.48 -18.85 11.17
C GLN A 5 -20.65 -17.68 11.71
N ARG A 6 -21.07 -17.01 12.79
CA ARG A 6 -20.29 -15.92 13.40
C ARG A 6 -18.95 -16.38 13.99
N ALA A 7 -18.86 -17.63 14.45
CA ALA A 7 -17.61 -18.21 14.93
C ALA A 7 -16.66 -18.58 13.77
N SER A 8 -17.22 -19.02 12.63
CA SER A 8 -16.46 -19.32 11.42
C SER A 8 -15.90 -18.06 10.75
N THR A 9 -16.70 -16.99 10.65
CA THR A 9 -16.25 -15.71 10.06
C THR A 9 -15.20 -15.01 10.93
N ARG A 10 -15.22 -15.18 12.26
CA ARG A 10 -14.16 -14.68 13.14
C ARG A 10 -12.81 -15.40 12.94
N LYS A 11 -12.80 -16.67 12.53
CA LYS A 11 -11.56 -17.39 12.20
C LYS A 11 -10.93 -16.93 10.89
N LEU A 12 -11.73 -16.44 9.94
CA LEU A 12 -11.26 -15.88 8.67
C LEU A 12 -10.62 -14.48 8.80
N LEU A 13 -10.78 -13.83 9.96
CA LEU A 13 -10.26 -12.49 10.27
C LEU A 13 -9.30 -12.47 11.45
N GLN A 14 -8.91 -13.65 11.98
CA GLN A 14 -7.82 -13.71 12.95
C GLN A 14 -6.50 -13.52 12.21
N PRO A 15 -5.61 -12.62 12.67
CA PRO A 15 -4.27 -12.54 12.12
C PRO A 15 -3.62 -13.92 12.26
N PRO A 16 -2.87 -14.41 11.25
CA PRO A 16 -2.08 -15.61 11.43
C PRO A 16 -1.19 -15.43 12.65
N ALA A 17 -1.20 -16.42 13.55
CA ALA A 17 -0.29 -16.46 14.69
C ALA A 17 1.14 -16.25 14.20
N ALA A 18 1.92 -15.45 14.94
CA ALA A 18 3.31 -15.10 14.65
C ALA A 18 4.04 -16.28 13.99
N ARG A 19 4.23 -16.18 12.66
CA ARG A 19 4.78 -17.26 11.86
C ARG A 19 6.29 -17.23 12.04
N GLY A 20 6.81 -18.31 12.61
CA GLY A 20 8.24 -18.51 12.80
C GLY A 20 9.01 -18.41 11.47
N GLU A 21 10.25 -17.94 11.59
CA GLU A 21 11.25 -17.86 10.54
C GLU A 21 11.47 -19.24 9.89
N GLY A 22 10.72 -19.51 8.83
CA GLY A 22 10.97 -20.60 7.91
C GLY A 22 10.90 -20.03 6.51
N SER A 23 12.04 -19.83 5.85
CA SER A 23 12.13 -19.31 4.48
C SER A 23 11.44 -20.27 3.51
N ARG A 24 10.13 -20.13 3.32
CA ARG A 24 9.38 -20.91 2.35
C ARG A 24 9.60 -20.29 0.98
N LYS A 25 10.26 -21.02 0.08
CA LYS A 25 10.41 -20.63 -1.33
C LYS A 25 9.03 -20.62 -2.01
N THR A 26 8.83 -19.69 -2.94
CA THR A 26 7.65 -19.66 -3.82
C THR A 26 7.54 -20.95 -4.63
N SER A 27 6.32 -21.46 -4.82
CA SER A 27 6.08 -22.59 -5.72
C SER A 27 5.67 -22.10 -7.11
N PHE A 28 5.77 -22.97 -8.12
CA PHE A 28 5.30 -22.66 -9.47
C PHE A 28 3.82 -22.25 -9.52
N MET A 29 2.97 -22.87 -8.70
CA MET A 29 1.54 -22.54 -8.65
C MET A 29 1.29 -21.14 -8.07
N ASP A 30 2.14 -20.73 -7.13
CA ASP A 30 2.08 -19.41 -6.52
C ASP A 30 2.43 -18.32 -7.53
N GLU A 31 3.51 -18.54 -8.29
CA GLU A 31 3.95 -17.65 -9.36
C GLU A 31 2.93 -17.59 -10.49
N LEU A 32 2.34 -18.73 -10.86
CA LEU A 32 1.27 -18.77 -11.86
C LEU A 32 0.02 -18.02 -11.40
N ALA A 33 -0.40 -18.20 -10.13
CA ALA A 33 -1.56 -17.50 -9.58
C ALA A 33 -1.34 -15.98 -9.54
N ALA A 34 -0.16 -15.54 -9.07
CA ALA A 34 0.22 -14.13 -9.09
C ALA A 34 0.29 -13.59 -10.53
N TYR A 35 0.88 -14.34 -11.46
CA TYR A 35 0.97 -13.96 -12.87
C TYR A 35 -0.41 -13.80 -13.51
N LEU A 36 -1.33 -14.74 -13.30
CA LEU A 36 -2.71 -14.68 -13.79
C LEU A 36 -3.49 -13.52 -13.15
N CYS A 37 -3.07 -13.06 -11.98
CA CYS A 37 -3.60 -11.90 -11.28
C CYS A 37 -2.81 -10.62 -11.57
N CYS A 38 -1.90 -10.64 -12.55
CA CYS A 38 -1.07 -9.50 -12.96
C CYS A 38 -0.27 -8.93 -11.77
N GLN A 39 0.31 -9.81 -10.96
CA GLN A 39 1.07 -9.52 -9.76
C GLN A 39 2.43 -10.19 -9.83
N ASP A 40 3.37 -9.65 -9.07
CA ASP A 40 4.69 -10.22 -8.88
C ASP A 40 4.92 -10.59 -7.43
N ILE A 41 5.61 -11.72 -7.23
CA ILE A 41 6.17 -12.09 -5.93
C ILE A 41 7.67 -11.78 -6.00
N LYS A 42 8.14 -10.84 -5.18
CA LYS A 42 9.54 -10.40 -5.17
C LYS A 42 10.18 -10.63 -3.80
N PRO A 43 11.47 -10.97 -3.74
CA PRO A 43 12.16 -11.12 -2.46
C PRO A 43 12.39 -9.74 -1.80
N LYS A 44 12.46 -9.73 -0.47
CA LYS A 44 12.81 -8.55 0.33
C LYS A 44 14.15 -7.91 -0.07
N ALA A 45 15.09 -8.71 -0.56
CA ALA A 45 16.43 -8.23 -0.94
C ALA A 45 16.37 -7.12 -2.01
N ASP A 46 15.30 -7.08 -2.80
CA ASP A 46 15.17 -6.16 -3.94
C ASP A 46 14.37 -4.89 -3.58
N VAL A 47 14.03 -4.67 -2.30
CA VAL A 47 13.14 -3.57 -1.84
C VAL A 47 13.57 -2.19 -2.36
N THR A 48 14.85 -1.85 -2.29
CA THR A 48 15.34 -0.54 -2.74
C THR A 48 15.17 -0.36 -4.25
N ASP A 49 15.45 -1.40 -5.02
CA ASP A 49 15.35 -1.36 -6.48
C ASP A 49 13.88 -1.29 -6.93
N ILE A 50 12.99 -2.01 -6.24
CA ILE A 50 11.55 -2.05 -6.52
C ILE A 50 10.91 -0.71 -6.16
N PHE A 51 11.02 -0.29 -4.91
CA PHE A 51 10.29 0.87 -4.39
C PHE A 51 10.96 2.20 -4.73
N LEU A 52 12.30 2.26 -4.75
CA LEU A 52 13.04 3.53 -4.87
C LEU A 52 13.77 3.67 -6.21
N GLY A 53 13.80 2.62 -7.03
CA GLY A 53 14.37 2.63 -8.36
C GLY A 53 13.59 3.54 -9.32
N ALA A 54 14.33 4.32 -10.10
CA ALA A 54 13.78 5.20 -11.14
C ALA A 54 13.51 4.48 -12.47
N LYS A 55 13.55 3.14 -12.50
CA LYS A 55 13.34 2.38 -13.74
C LYS A 55 12.03 2.85 -14.37
N ALA A 56 12.13 3.44 -15.55
CA ALA A 56 10.97 3.59 -16.42
C ALA A 56 10.48 2.16 -16.67
N ALA A 57 9.23 1.87 -16.31
CA ALA A 57 8.64 0.59 -16.63
C ALA A 57 8.82 0.37 -18.13
N ASP A 58 9.42 -0.76 -18.52
CA ASP A 58 9.39 -1.17 -19.92
C ASP A 58 7.93 -1.16 -20.38
N ALA A 59 7.70 -0.83 -21.66
CA ALA A 59 6.33 -0.79 -22.15
C ALA A 59 5.66 -2.16 -21.90
N PRO A 60 4.48 -2.20 -21.27
CA PRO A 60 3.85 -3.43 -20.82
C PRO A 60 3.64 -4.34 -22.02
N GLY A 61 3.86 -5.63 -21.81
CA GLY A 61 3.54 -6.64 -22.79
C GLY A 61 2.06 -6.61 -23.15
N LEU A 62 1.68 -7.28 -24.24
CA LEU A 62 0.27 -7.36 -24.66
C LEU A 62 -0.64 -7.90 -23.54
N PHE A 63 -0.16 -8.90 -22.79
CA PHE A 63 -0.89 -9.47 -21.66
C PHE A 63 -1.03 -8.50 -20.49
N ASP A 64 0.01 -7.73 -20.19
CA ASP A 64 -0.04 -6.69 -19.15
C ASP A 64 -1.06 -5.62 -19.54
N ARG A 65 -1.06 -5.13 -20.79
CA ARG A 65 -2.06 -4.15 -21.28
C ARG A 65 -3.50 -4.65 -21.14
N ILE A 66 -3.74 -5.94 -21.39
CA ILE A 66 -5.06 -6.58 -21.21
C ILE A 66 -5.38 -6.71 -19.72
N CYS A 67 -4.41 -7.14 -18.92
CA CYS A 67 -4.49 -7.28 -17.46
C CYS A 67 -4.84 -5.97 -16.76
N PHE A 68 -4.23 -4.88 -17.20
CA PHE A 68 -4.31 -3.58 -16.55
C PHE A 68 -5.38 -2.66 -17.16
N CYS A 69 -5.91 -3.01 -18.35
CA CYS A 69 -6.65 -2.08 -19.20
C CYS A 69 -5.90 -0.73 -19.35
N GLU A 70 -4.57 -0.82 -19.38
CA GLU A 70 -3.67 0.32 -19.42
C GLU A 70 -3.18 0.54 -20.85
N SER A 71 -3.15 1.80 -21.24
CA SER A 71 -2.67 2.18 -22.56
C SER A 71 -1.15 2.34 -22.58
N GLN A 72 -0.54 2.96 -21.55
CA GLN A 72 0.91 3.20 -21.43
C GLN A 72 1.34 3.47 -19.98
N PRO A 73 2.45 2.89 -19.50
CA PRO A 73 3.05 3.27 -18.24
C PRO A 73 3.62 4.67 -18.35
N LYS A 74 3.59 5.42 -17.25
CA LYS A 74 4.25 6.73 -17.19
C LYS A 74 5.57 6.56 -16.45
N ALA A 75 6.56 7.36 -16.84
CA ALA A 75 7.78 7.43 -16.07
C ALA A 75 7.46 7.91 -14.65
N ARG A 76 8.05 7.25 -13.65
CA ARG A 76 7.99 7.71 -12.25
C ARG A 76 8.57 9.12 -12.18
N LYS A 77 7.81 10.06 -11.60
CA LYS A 77 8.26 11.43 -11.34
C LYS A 77 8.51 11.57 -9.84
N LEU A 78 9.67 12.13 -9.48
CA LEU A 78 9.97 12.41 -8.08
C LEU A 78 8.92 13.35 -7.50
N SER A 79 8.40 12.98 -6.33
CA SER A 79 7.42 13.76 -5.59
C SER A 79 8.06 15.01 -5.00
N ARG A 80 7.33 16.13 -5.06
CA ARG A 80 7.69 17.38 -4.37
C ARG A 80 7.56 17.27 -2.86
N LEU A 81 6.96 16.20 -2.32
CA LEU A 81 6.96 15.92 -0.88
C LEU A 81 8.40 15.82 -0.32
N LEU A 82 9.37 15.42 -1.14
CA LEU A 82 10.78 15.36 -0.74
C LEU A 82 11.37 16.75 -0.42
N ASP A 83 10.74 17.83 -0.90
CA ASP A 83 11.16 19.21 -0.64
C ASP A 83 10.61 19.74 0.69
N VAL A 84 9.74 19.00 1.37
CA VAL A 84 9.11 19.40 2.65
C VAL A 84 9.75 18.63 3.80
N PRO A 85 10.65 19.25 4.60
CA PRO A 85 11.48 18.54 5.58
C PRO A 85 10.70 17.67 6.57
N GLN A 86 9.50 18.11 6.98
CA GLN A 86 8.65 17.44 7.96
C GLN A 86 8.10 16.09 7.46
N ILE A 87 7.98 15.91 6.14
CA ILE A 87 7.38 14.72 5.52
C ILE A 87 8.28 14.06 4.48
N ALA A 88 9.47 14.59 4.23
CA ALA A 88 10.43 14.07 3.25
C ALA A 88 10.77 12.59 3.50
N ALA A 89 10.83 12.19 4.78
CA ALA A 89 11.09 10.80 5.18
C ALA A 89 10.04 9.80 4.66
N LEU A 90 8.79 10.23 4.41
CA LEU A 90 7.76 9.38 3.77
C LEU A 90 8.11 9.00 2.32
N GLY A 91 9.05 9.72 1.70
CA GLY A 91 9.63 9.35 0.41
C GLY A 91 10.62 8.19 0.50
N GLY A 92 10.98 7.75 1.70
CA GLY A 92 11.68 6.49 1.93
C GLY A 92 10.77 5.28 1.82
N VAL A 93 11.25 4.12 2.23
CA VAL A 93 10.41 2.92 2.42
C VAL A 93 9.95 2.88 3.87
N MET A 94 8.63 2.96 4.04
CA MET A 94 7.94 2.84 5.31
C MET A 94 7.50 1.41 5.53
N LEU A 95 7.89 0.80 6.64
CA LEU A 95 7.44 -0.51 7.08
C LEU A 95 6.28 -0.36 8.06
N GLN A 96 5.20 -1.08 7.81
CA GLN A 96 4.09 -1.18 8.72
C GLN A 96 4.37 -2.20 9.81
N THR A 97 4.26 -1.77 11.06
CA THR A 97 4.48 -2.59 12.26
C THR A 97 3.26 -2.53 13.18
N GLY A 98 3.08 -3.58 13.98
CA GLY A 98 1.96 -3.72 14.92
C GLY A 98 1.22 -5.04 14.76
N SER A 99 0.19 -5.23 15.59
CA SER A 99 -0.62 -6.45 15.62
C SER A 99 -1.81 -6.37 14.66
N THR A 100 -1.54 -6.20 13.36
CA THR A 100 -2.58 -6.10 12.32
C THR A 100 -2.36 -7.15 11.22
N PRO A 101 -3.41 -7.56 10.47
CA PRO A 101 -3.27 -8.51 9.37
C PRO A 101 -2.34 -8.03 8.23
N THR A 102 -2.05 -6.73 8.18
CA THR A 102 -1.21 -6.07 7.16
C THR A 102 0.16 -5.68 7.72
N SER A 103 0.53 -6.20 8.89
CA SER A 103 1.87 -6.01 9.47
C SER A 103 2.93 -6.59 8.53
N GLY A 104 4.05 -5.90 8.38
CA GLY A 104 5.08 -6.23 7.39
C GLY A 104 4.88 -5.58 6.02
N THR A 105 3.72 -5.00 5.72
CA THR A 105 3.51 -4.24 4.48
C THR A 105 4.50 -3.08 4.38
N MET A 106 4.96 -2.80 3.15
CA MET A 106 5.84 -1.68 2.88
C MET A 106 5.15 -0.69 1.97
N LEU A 107 5.50 0.60 2.10
CA LEU A 107 4.99 1.66 1.25
C LEU A 107 6.06 2.73 1.01
N THR A 108 5.97 3.44 -0.11
CA THR A 108 6.74 4.68 -0.34
C THR A 108 5.86 5.77 -0.94
N LEU A 109 6.08 7.03 -0.54
CA LEU A 109 5.47 8.21 -1.19
C LEU A 109 6.43 8.93 -2.14
N LYS A 110 7.62 8.34 -2.44
CA LYS A 110 8.65 8.94 -3.31
C LYS A 110 8.11 9.41 -4.66
N TRP A 111 7.12 8.69 -5.17
CA TRP A 111 6.55 8.86 -6.50
C TRP A 111 5.12 9.42 -6.48
N SER A 112 4.64 9.83 -5.30
CA SER A 112 3.31 10.41 -5.13
C SER A 112 3.18 11.74 -5.87
N ASP A 113 1.96 12.06 -6.31
CA ASP A 113 1.65 13.40 -6.81
C ASP A 113 1.35 14.31 -5.62
N PHE A 114 2.29 15.19 -5.28
CA PHE A 114 2.17 16.11 -4.15
C PHE A 114 1.79 17.51 -4.62
N ASP A 115 0.61 17.95 -4.20
CA ASP A 115 0.13 19.31 -4.38
C ASP A 115 0.42 20.13 -3.12
N GLU A 116 1.24 21.15 -3.27
CA GLU A 116 1.69 22.04 -2.19
C GLU A 116 0.58 23.00 -1.72
N GLU A 117 -0.33 23.40 -2.63
CA GLU A 117 -1.42 24.33 -2.29
C GLU A 117 -2.43 23.66 -1.37
N THR A 118 -2.80 22.42 -1.70
CA THR A 118 -3.73 21.61 -0.91
C THR A 118 -3.05 20.70 0.10
N ARG A 119 -1.71 20.73 0.18
CA ARG A 119 -0.85 19.85 1.02
C ARG A 119 -1.27 18.39 0.91
N THR A 120 -1.53 17.93 -0.31
CA THR A 120 -2.11 16.59 -0.53
C THR A 120 -1.17 15.74 -1.38
N ALA A 121 -0.74 14.60 -0.84
CA ALA A 121 -0.03 13.57 -1.58
C ALA A 121 -1.02 12.52 -2.07
N THR A 122 -1.12 12.32 -3.38
CA THR A 122 -1.98 11.30 -3.99
C THR A 122 -1.15 10.13 -4.49
N ILE A 123 -1.55 8.92 -4.10
CA ILE A 123 -0.98 7.67 -4.59
C ILE A 123 -2.04 6.77 -5.22
N GLN A 124 -1.75 6.19 -6.38
CA GLN A 124 -2.50 5.13 -7.00
C GLN A 124 -1.82 3.81 -6.65
N VAL A 125 -2.49 3.00 -5.83
CA VAL A 125 -1.81 1.90 -5.12
C VAL A 125 -1.56 0.70 -6.02
N PHE A 126 -2.48 0.43 -6.95
CA PHE A 126 -2.49 -0.81 -7.73
C PHE A 126 -2.46 -0.62 -9.26
N GLY A 127 -2.47 0.62 -9.76
CA GLY A 127 -2.68 0.93 -11.19
C GLY A 127 -4.16 0.94 -11.59
N GLY A 128 -4.47 0.80 -12.88
CA GLY A 128 -5.84 0.60 -13.37
C GLY A 128 -6.34 1.57 -14.46
N TRP A 129 -7.63 1.44 -14.79
CA TRP A 129 -8.25 1.99 -16.01
C TRP A 129 -8.03 3.51 -16.18
N GLY A 130 -7.38 3.88 -17.29
CA GLY A 130 -7.24 5.27 -17.74
C GLY A 130 -6.25 6.12 -16.93
N ALA A 131 -5.49 5.51 -16.03
CA ALA A 131 -4.57 6.21 -15.16
C ALA A 131 -3.10 5.98 -15.56
N PRO A 132 -2.17 6.86 -15.16
CA PRO A 132 -0.73 6.61 -15.29
C PRO A 132 -0.33 5.32 -14.59
N ALA A 133 0.26 4.35 -15.30
CA ALA A 133 0.82 3.19 -14.62
C ALA A 133 2.07 3.62 -13.85
N ASN A 134 1.94 3.72 -12.54
CA ASN A 134 3.04 3.64 -11.58
C ASN A 134 2.57 2.68 -10.49
N THR A 135 3.06 1.45 -10.54
CA THR A 135 2.77 0.40 -9.55
C THR A 135 3.98 0.19 -8.63
N GLU A 136 3.87 -0.75 -7.68
CA GLU A 136 4.90 -1.06 -6.66
C GLU A 136 5.15 0.03 -5.61
N TRP A 137 4.11 0.80 -5.28
CA TRP A 137 4.17 1.79 -4.18
C TRP A 137 3.83 1.20 -2.83
N TRP A 138 3.30 -0.03 -2.84
CA TRP A 138 2.84 -0.74 -1.68
C TRP A 138 3.00 -2.25 -1.91
N SER A 139 3.43 -2.97 -0.86
CA SER A 139 3.47 -4.43 -0.84
C SER A 139 2.66 -5.00 0.29
N GLU A 140 2.22 -6.24 0.10
CA GLU A 140 1.68 -7.10 1.16
C GLU A 140 2.63 -8.28 1.44
N ASP A 141 2.53 -8.87 2.63
CA ASP A 141 3.17 -10.15 2.89
C ASP A 141 2.61 -11.22 1.93
N TYR A 142 3.51 -11.96 1.30
CA TYR A 142 3.11 -13.08 0.46
C TYR A 142 2.83 -14.31 1.32
N ASP A 143 1.55 -14.62 1.52
CA ASP A 143 1.12 -15.85 2.17
C ASP A 143 0.53 -16.84 1.15
N SER A 144 1.27 -17.91 0.86
CA SER A 144 0.84 -19.00 -0.05
C SER A 144 -0.42 -19.75 0.40
N THR A 145 -0.94 -19.47 1.60
CA THR A 145 -2.19 -20.04 2.12
C THR A 145 -3.38 -19.10 1.98
N CYS A 146 -3.16 -17.84 1.56
CA CYS A 146 -4.20 -16.82 1.50
C CYS A 146 -4.13 -15.99 0.20
N TYR A 147 -4.83 -16.43 -0.84
CA TYR A 147 -4.92 -15.73 -2.13
C TYR A 147 -5.86 -14.51 -2.13
N ILE A 148 -6.39 -14.10 -0.96
CA ILE A 148 -7.35 -12.99 -0.88
C ILE A 148 -6.77 -11.68 -1.42
N TRP A 149 -5.48 -11.45 -1.19
CA TRP A 149 -4.78 -10.26 -1.67
C TRP A 149 -4.65 -10.21 -3.18
N ASN A 150 -4.54 -11.37 -3.84
CA ASN A 150 -4.58 -11.45 -5.30
C ASN A 150 -5.90 -10.92 -5.87
N PHE A 151 -7.01 -11.27 -5.22
CA PHE A 151 -8.32 -10.76 -5.57
C PHE A 151 -8.48 -9.27 -5.21
N LEU A 152 -8.09 -8.86 -4.00
CA LEU A 152 -8.28 -7.50 -3.52
C LEU A 152 -7.46 -6.47 -4.31
N MET A 153 -6.23 -6.78 -4.71
CA MET A 153 -5.44 -5.88 -5.55
C MET A 153 -6.08 -5.71 -6.94
N ASN A 154 -6.55 -6.80 -7.56
CA ASN A 154 -7.27 -6.72 -8.84
C ASN A 154 -8.59 -5.96 -8.73
N TRP A 155 -9.33 -6.17 -7.64
CA TRP A 155 -10.52 -5.38 -7.33
C TRP A 155 -10.18 -3.89 -7.20
N GLY A 156 -9.10 -3.56 -6.48
CA GLY A 156 -8.59 -2.20 -6.36
C GLY A 156 -8.26 -1.56 -7.72
N ARG A 157 -7.65 -2.32 -8.64
CA ARG A 157 -7.37 -1.85 -10.01
C ARG A 157 -8.63 -1.53 -10.80
N LEU A 158 -9.60 -2.45 -10.79
CA LEU A 158 -10.90 -2.24 -11.46
C LEU A 158 -11.60 -0.99 -10.92
N CYS A 159 -11.41 -0.73 -9.62
CA CYS A 159 -11.92 0.46 -8.96
C CYS A 159 -10.99 1.68 -9.03
N ASN A 160 -9.92 1.70 -9.82
CA ASN A 160 -8.97 2.82 -9.88
C ASN A 160 -8.58 3.35 -8.47
N TYR A 161 -8.25 2.42 -7.59
CA TYR A 161 -8.08 2.67 -6.17
C TYR A 161 -6.87 3.57 -5.89
N SER A 162 -7.10 4.63 -5.14
CA SER A 162 -6.09 5.61 -4.75
C SER A 162 -6.27 6.06 -3.31
N TYR A 163 -5.16 6.47 -2.69
CA TYR A 163 -5.14 7.21 -1.45
C TYR A 163 -4.77 8.67 -1.71
N ALA A 164 -5.47 9.59 -1.06
CA ALA A 164 -5.04 10.97 -0.92
C ALA A 164 -4.76 11.23 0.56
N LEU A 165 -3.53 11.65 0.87
CA LEU A 165 -3.08 12.03 2.20
C LEU A 165 -3.06 13.55 2.26
N SER A 166 -4.01 14.16 2.97
CA SER A 166 -4.11 15.60 3.12
C SER A 166 -3.52 16.01 4.46
N PHE A 167 -2.37 16.68 4.42
CA PHE A 167 -1.62 17.09 5.60
C PHE A 167 -2.17 18.41 6.18
N ASP A 168 -2.05 18.55 7.50
CA ASP A 168 -2.27 19.83 8.17
C ASP A 168 -1.16 20.85 7.86
N GLU A 169 -1.31 22.09 8.34
CA GLU A 169 -0.38 23.18 8.04
C GLU A 169 1.04 22.92 8.56
N GLU A 170 1.14 22.19 9.68
CA GLU A 170 2.40 21.84 10.33
C GLU A 170 2.99 20.52 9.82
N TYR A 171 2.28 19.81 8.95
CA TYR A 171 2.59 18.47 8.47
C TYR A 171 2.74 17.42 9.58
N MET A 172 2.08 17.63 10.71
CA MET A 172 2.06 16.76 11.88
C MET A 172 0.97 15.71 11.83
N ASN A 173 -0.10 15.99 11.08
CA ASN A 173 -1.24 15.11 10.90
C ASN A 173 -1.60 15.00 9.42
N ALA A 174 -2.16 13.86 9.01
CA ALA A 174 -2.80 13.74 7.71
C ALA A 174 -4.12 12.97 7.82
N ASP A 175 -5.16 13.46 7.15
CA ASP A 175 -6.37 12.69 6.90
C ASP A 175 -6.18 11.89 5.60
N ILE A 176 -6.53 10.60 5.63
CA ILE A 176 -6.37 9.68 4.50
C ILE A 176 -7.75 9.46 3.86
N SER A 177 -7.91 9.96 2.64
CA SER A 177 -9.10 9.75 1.82
C SER A 177 -8.89 8.58 0.87
N ILE A 178 -9.74 7.57 0.99
CA ILE A 178 -9.80 6.44 0.05
C ILE A 178 -10.69 6.83 -1.12
N ARG A 179 -10.16 6.77 -2.33
CA ARG A 179 -10.87 7.10 -3.56
C ARG A 179 -10.90 5.88 -4.48
N GLY A 180 -12.05 5.61 -5.08
CA GLY A 180 -12.19 4.53 -6.03
C GLY A 180 -13.49 4.61 -6.82
N ASN A 181 -13.42 4.17 -8.07
CA ASN A 181 -14.53 3.99 -8.96
C ASN A 181 -15.25 2.64 -8.71
N LEU A 182 -16.30 2.65 -7.90
CA LEU A 182 -17.08 1.44 -7.61
C LEU A 182 -18.05 1.03 -8.75
N THR A 183 -18.15 1.79 -9.85
CA THR A 183 -19.07 1.49 -10.96
C THR A 183 -18.74 0.20 -11.71
N GLY A 184 -17.51 -0.30 -11.61
CA GLY A 184 -16.95 -1.23 -12.59
C GLY A 184 -17.37 -2.70 -12.47
N CYS A 185 -17.80 -3.20 -11.30
CA CYS A 185 -18.01 -4.65 -11.17
C CYS A 185 -19.14 -5.11 -10.22
N CYS A 186 -19.47 -4.38 -9.14
CA CYS A 186 -20.55 -4.82 -8.21
C CYS A 186 -21.65 -3.78 -7.96
N PHE A 187 -21.46 -2.50 -8.31
CA PHE A 187 -22.43 -1.44 -8.04
C PHE A 187 -22.48 -0.42 -9.19
N PRO A 188 -23.15 -0.73 -10.31
CA PRO A 188 -23.16 0.11 -11.52
C PRO A 188 -23.79 1.50 -11.31
N CYS A 189 -24.41 1.77 -10.16
CA CYS A 189 -25.11 3.01 -9.84
C CYS A 189 -24.30 3.98 -8.95
N LEU A 190 -23.10 3.61 -8.47
CA LEU A 190 -22.30 4.48 -7.60
C LEU A 190 -21.29 5.26 -8.42
N PRO A 191 -21.33 6.60 -8.48
CA PRO A 191 -20.46 7.37 -9.37
C PRO A 191 -18.98 7.16 -9.06
N ALA A 192 -18.14 7.29 -10.09
CA ALA A 192 -16.71 7.00 -10.05
C ALA A 192 -15.89 7.82 -9.04
N TRP A 193 -16.44 8.94 -8.60
CA TRP A 193 -15.85 9.88 -7.64
C TRP A 193 -16.44 9.74 -6.24
N LEU A 194 -17.21 8.69 -5.96
CA LEU A 194 -17.77 8.46 -4.63
C LEU A 194 -16.66 8.14 -3.63
N ALA A 195 -16.27 9.12 -2.82
CA ALA A 195 -15.49 8.89 -1.61
C ALA A 195 -16.39 8.29 -0.52
N LEU A 196 -15.86 7.34 0.25
CA LEU A 196 -16.55 6.87 1.46
C LEU A 196 -16.71 8.06 2.42
N PRO A 197 -17.94 8.40 2.86
CA PRO A 197 -18.14 9.48 3.82
C PRO A 197 -17.32 9.24 5.09
N THR A 198 -16.72 10.31 5.61
CA THR A 198 -15.93 10.27 6.86
C THR A 198 -16.74 9.81 8.08
N SER A 199 -18.06 9.96 8.02
CA SER A 199 -18.99 9.43 9.04
C SER A 199 -19.05 7.90 9.06
N ILE A 200 -18.76 7.24 7.95
CA ILE A 200 -18.76 5.77 7.82
C ILE A 200 -17.36 5.24 8.09
N ALA A 201 -16.36 5.81 7.42
CA ALA A 201 -14.96 5.41 7.57
C ALA A 201 -14.06 6.64 7.57
N ARG A 202 -13.25 6.79 8.61
CA ARG A 202 -12.24 7.85 8.71
C ARG A 202 -10.88 7.20 8.93
N TYR A 203 -9.88 7.65 8.18
CA TYR A 203 -8.51 7.18 8.31
C TYR A 203 -7.63 8.39 8.59
N THR A 204 -6.76 8.29 9.58
CA THR A 204 -5.86 9.38 9.96
C THR A 204 -4.45 8.85 10.18
N MET A 205 -3.48 9.74 10.08
CA MET A 205 -2.11 9.50 10.51
C MET A 205 -1.59 10.68 11.29
N HIS A 206 -0.78 10.40 12.31
CA HIS A 206 -0.14 11.38 13.16
C HIS A 206 1.34 11.04 13.28
N GLN A 207 2.22 12.03 13.20
CA GLN A 207 3.65 11.81 13.44
C GLN A 207 3.87 11.36 14.88
N GLU A 208 4.66 10.30 15.05
CA GLU A 208 5.14 9.86 16.36
C GLU A 208 6.67 9.91 16.39
N GLY A 209 7.24 9.83 17.60
CA GLY A 209 8.67 9.94 17.83
C GLY A 209 9.07 11.31 18.37
N GLU A 210 10.29 11.38 18.91
CA GLU A 210 10.81 12.58 19.57
C GLU A 210 11.12 13.70 18.57
N ASP A 211 11.63 13.33 17.39
CA ASP A 211 12.19 14.28 16.42
C ASP A 211 11.17 14.86 15.44
N LYS A 212 9.97 14.25 15.33
CA LYS A 212 8.89 14.69 14.41
C LYS A 212 9.39 15.02 12.99
N ASP A 213 10.25 14.15 12.49
CA ASP A 213 11.02 14.24 11.24
C ASP A 213 10.34 13.44 10.10
N GLY A 214 9.09 13.00 10.30
CA GLY A 214 8.36 12.17 9.36
C GLY A 214 8.82 10.71 9.30
N THR A 215 9.75 10.26 10.15
CA THR A 215 10.29 8.89 10.12
C THR A 215 9.38 7.86 10.80
N GLN A 216 8.44 8.30 11.64
CA GLN A 216 7.48 7.44 12.32
C GLN A 216 6.06 8.05 12.32
N TRP A 217 5.06 7.24 12.00
CA TRP A 217 3.67 7.66 11.96
C TRP A 217 2.74 6.63 12.57
N LEU A 218 1.84 7.06 13.44
CA LEU A 218 0.72 6.24 13.90
C LEU A 218 -0.46 6.44 12.96
N ARG A 219 -0.87 5.37 12.28
CA ARG A 219 -2.09 5.32 11.49
C ARG A 219 -3.25 4.74 12.27
N ARG A 220 -4.43 5.33 12.11
CA ARG A 220 -5.67 4.87 12.74
C ARG A 220 -6.79 4.80 11.72
N SER A 221 -7.65 3.79 11.87
CA SER A 221 -8.90 3.67 11.12
C SER A 221 -10.09 3.66 12.08
N TYR A 222 -11.08 4.46 11.78
CA TYR A 222 -12.34 4.58 12.51
C TYR A 222 -13.48 4.16 11.60
N PHE A 223 -14.36 3.30 12.10
CA PHE A 223 -15.63 2.96 11.44
C PHE A 223 -16.78 3.36 12.36
N PHE A 224 -17.71 4.15 11.83
CA PHE A 224 -18.81 4.73 12.62
C PHE A 224 -18.35 5.41 13.92
N GLY A 225 -17.21 6.12 13.85
CA GLY A 225 -16.60 6.81 14.99
C GLY A 225 -15.82 5.92 15.98
N GLN A 226 -15.83 4.60 15.82
CA GLN A 226 -15.06 3.67 16.66
C GLN A 226 -13.74 3.29 16.02
N GLU A 227 -12.63 3.43 16.75
CA GLU A 227 -11.32 2.95 16.30
C GLU A 227 -11.38 1.42 16.12
N GLN A 228 -11.02 0.95 14.93
CA GLN A 228 -10.99 -0.47 14.59
C GLN A 228 -9.57 -1.03 14.60
N THR A 229 -8.63 -0.25 14.07
CA THR A 229 -7.26 -0.70 13.82
C THR A 229 -6.31 0.48 13.97
N SER A 230 -5.17 0.22 14.58
CA SER A 230 -4.03 1.13 14.61
C SER A 230 -2.73 0.38 14.33
N TYR A 231 -1.82 1.04 13.63
CA TYR A 231 -0.51 0.49 13.29
C TYR A 231 0.50 1.61 13.07
N ILE A 232 1.78 1.29 13.20
CA ILE A 232 2.87 2.25 13.13
C ILE A 232 3.60 2.07 11.81
N LEU A 233 3.73 3.13 11.03
CA LEU A 233 4.66 3.20 9.91
C LEU A 233 6.00 3.69 10.42
N LYS A 234 7.07 2.97 10.11
CA LYS A 234 8.44 3.36 10.44
C LYS A 234 9.33 3.35 9.21
N GLN A 235 10.16 4.37 9.05
CA GLN A 235 11.07 4.47 7.92
C GLN A 235 12.24 3.50 8.09
N VAL A 236 12.35 2.53 7.19
CA VAL A 236 13.43 1.54 7.17
C VAL A 236 14.47 1.83 6.08
N TYR A 237 14.10 2.50 4.99
CA TYR A 237 15.07 3.02 4.01
C TYR A 237 14.79 4.49 3.75
N GLU A 238 15.85 5.26 3.56
CA GLU A 238 15.79 6.65 3.12
C GLU A 238 15.35 6.76 1.64
N PRO A 239 14.92 7.94 1.15
CA PRO A 239 14.56 8.12 -0.26
C PRO A 239 15.67 7.77 -1.26
N ASP A 240 16.94 7.84 -0.85
CA ASP A 240 18.10 7.49 -1.67
C ASP A 240 18.45 5.98 -1.63
N GLY A 241 17.76 5.20 -0.80
CA GLY A 241 17.98 3.77 -0.62
C GLY A 241 19.00 3.40 0.47
N SER A 242 19.59 4.38 1.15
CA SER A 242 20.40 4.12 2.34
C SER A 242 19.52 3.65 3.51
N LYS A 243 20.15 3.15 4.57
CA LYS A 243 19.44 2.68 5.77
C LYS A 243 18.75 3.85 6.46
N GLY A 244 17.45 3.74 6.67
CA GLY A 244 16.67 4.69 7.45
C GLY A 244 16.79 4.46 8.96
N LYS A 245 16.21 5.39 9.74
CA LYS A 245 16.27 5.44 11.22
C LYS A 245 15.91 4.12 11.90
N TYR A 246 14.91 3.40 11.40
CA TYR A 246 14.39 2.17 12.00
C TYR A 246 14.84 0.91 11.27
N TYR A 247 15.83 1.00 10.38
CA TYR A 247 16.30 -0.16 9.61
C TYR A 247 16.74 -1.30 10.55
N ASP A 248 17.73 -1.05 11.41
CA ASP A 248 18.34 -2.12 12.22
C ASP A 248 17.34 -2.67 13.27
N SER A 249 16.37 -1.86 13.72
CA SER A 249 15.38 -2.26 14.71
C SER A 249 14.17 -2.99 14.14
N ASP A 250 13.77 -2.75 12.88
CA ASP A 250 12.46 -3.20 12.40
C ASP A 250 12.50 -3.98 11.08
N ILE A 251 13.59 -3.94 10.28
CA ILE A 251 13.65 -4.62 8.97
C ILE A 251 13.50 -6.15 9.04
N HIS A 252 13.67 -6.76 10.21
CA HIS A 252 13.42 -8.18 10.42
C HIS A 252 11.92 -8.52 10.41
N ASN A 253 11.04 -7.54 10.69
CA ASN A 253 9.58 -7.69 10.63
C ASN A 253 9.03 -7.61 9.20
N ALA A 254 9.86 -7.21 8.24
CA ALA A 254 9.50 -7.24 6.84
C ALA A 254 9.39 -8.68 6.30
N PRO A 255 8.39 -8.97 5.45
CA PRO A 255 8.18 -10.30 4.92
C PRO A 255 9.35 -10.71 4.03
N THR A 256 9.63 -12.02 3.97
CA THR A 256 10.72 -12.54 3.12
C THR A 256 10.41 -12.36 1.63
N TYR A 257 9.12 -12.49 1.28
CA TYR A 257 8.59 -12.28 -0.05
C TYR A 257 7.43 -11.31 0.01
N MET A 258 7.38 -10.42 -0.97
CA MET A 258 6.38 -9.36 -1.09
C MET A 258 5.50 -9.66 -2.28
N LEU A 259 4.19 -9.52 -2.10
CA LEU A 259 3.24 -9.50 -3.19
C LEU A 259 3.06 -8.05 -3.65
N LEU A 260 3.27 -7.81 -4.94
CA LEU A 260 3.25 -6.49 -5.56
C LEU A 260 2.32 -6.48 -6.78
N ALA A 261 1.74 -5.32 -7.04
CA ALA A 261 1.15 -5.06 -8.34
C ALA A 261 2.27 -5.02 -9.40
N ARG A 262 2.17 -5.87 -10.44
CA ARG A 262 3.12 -5.85 -11.56
C ARG A 262 3.05 -4.52 -12.34
N GLN A 263 4.15 -4.14 -12.99
CA GLN A 263 4.27 -2.98 -13.88
C GLN A 263 3.76 -3.26 -15.30
#